data_AF-A0A7C3XNY2-F1
#
_entry.id   AF-A0A7C3XNY2-F1
#
_cell.length_a   1.000
_cell.length_b   1.000
_cell.length_c   1.000
_cell.angle_alpha   90.00
_cell.angle_beta   90.00
_cell.angle_gamma   90.00
#
_symmetry.space_group_name_H-M   'P 1'
#
loop_
_entity.id
_entity.type
_entity.pdbx_description
1 polymer ?
#
loop_
_entity_poly.entity_id
_entity_poly.type
_entity_poly.pdbx_seq_one_letter_code
_entity_poly.pdbx_strand_id
1 'polypeptide(L)'
;MKSYTYKIIILFFLSLIFIGVVLLSLPWVVKQKVSFVDRLFIVTSAVCVTGLTTVDISSTFNFFGQLIIILLIQSGGLGYMLLASIVIILFGRISIAQKSIVGESLSISELTKISQMTNLIIKIIFMTLLFELFGIVVLLPKFFLSDKMNFIQSLWYSIFHSVSAFFNAGFRLFADNL
;
A
#
# COMPACT_ATOMS: atom_id res chain seq x y z
N MET A 1 -11.90 7.25 26.01
CA MET A 1 -11.21 6.31 25.11
C MET A 1 -11.28 6.66 23.60
N LYS A 2 -12.26 7.43 23.10
CA LYS A 2 -12.37 7.82 21.67
C LYS A 2 -11.26 8.72 21.11
N SER A 3 -10.51 9.46 21.94
CA SER A 3 -9.55 10.47 21.46
C SER A 3 -8.17 9.92 21.03
N TYR A 4 -7.83 8.68 21.41
CA TYR A 4 -6.50 8.12 21.11
C TYR A 4 -6.44 7.43 19.73
N THR A 5 -7.55 6.86 19.26
CA THR A 5 -7.56 6.04 18.03
C THR A 5 -7.16 6.83 16.79
N TYR A 6 -7.73 8.03 16.57
CA TYR A 6 -7.36 8.84 15.40
C TYR A 6 -5.92 9.37 15.48
N LYS A 7 -5.41 9.66 16.70
CA LYS A 7 -4.02 10.10 16.88
C LYS A 7 -3.03 9.00 16.47
N ILE A 8 -3.30 7.75 16.83
CA ILE A 8 -2.47 6.60 16.43
C ILE A 8 -2.45 6.45 14.90
N ILE A 9 -3.59 6.62 14.25
CA ILE A 9 -3.70 6.54 12.79
C ILE A 9 -2.90 7.66 12.13
N ILE A 10 -3.06 8.90 12.58
CA ILE A 10 -2.33 10.06 12.06
C ILE A 10 -0.81 9.85 12.26
N LEU A 11 -0.40 9.41 13.45
CA LEU A 11 1.01 9.13 13.77
C LEU A 11 1.57 8.00 12.90
N PHE A 12 0.78 6.97 12.59
CA PHE A 12 1.18 5.89 11.69
C PHE A 12 1.45 6.39 10.26
N PHE A 13 0.54 7.18 9.69
CA PHE A 13 0.76 7.73 8.34
C PHE A 13 1.89 8.76 8.33
N LEU A 14 2.00 9.61 9.34
CA LEU A 14 3.10 10.57 9.46
C LEU A 14 4.45 9.87 9.62
N SER A 15 4.52 8.78 10.40
CA SER A 15 5.76 8.02 10.55
C SER A 15 6.16 7.34 9.24
N LEU A 16 5.22 6.76 8.49
CA LEU A 16 5.49 6.22 7.15
C LEU A 16 6.02 7.29 6.20
N ILE A 17 5.41 8.48 6.18
CA ILE A 17 5.87 9.59 5.34
C ILE A 17 7.27 10.02 5.77
N PHE A 18 7.50 10.21 7.07
CA PHE A 18 8.81 10.62 7.58
C PHE A 18 9.91 9.61 7.22
N ILE A 19 9.67 8.33 7.50
CA ILE A 19 10.60 7.24 7.18
C ILE A 19 10.84 7.18 5.67
N GLY A 20 9.80 7.28 4.85
CA GLY A 20 9.89 7.26 3.40
C GLY A 20 10.76 8.40 2.86
N VAL A 21 10.59 9.62 3.38
CA VAL A 21 11.40 10.79 2.98
C VAL A 21 12.86 10.61 3.35
N VAL A 22 13.14 10.12 4.55
CA VAL A 22 14.51 9.84 5.00
C VAL A 22 15.17 8.80 4.08
N LEU A 23 14.46 7.70 3.79
CA LEU A 23 14.98 6.63 2.93
C LEU A 23 15.20 7.09 1.48
N LEU A 24 14.28 7.87 0.90
CA LEU A 24 14.43 8.41 -0.47
C LEU A 24 15.43 9.57 -0.56
N SER A 25 15.84 10.14 0.57
CA SER A 25 16.88 11.18 0.63
C SER A 25 18.30 10.60 0.68
N LEU A 26 18.46 9.27 0.80
CA LEU A 26 19.76 8.62 0.80
C LEU A 26 20.46 8.81 -0.58
N PRO A 27 21.76 9.18 -0.61
CA PRO A 27 22.44 9.58 -1.85
C PRO A 27 22.59 8.42 -2.84
N TRP A 28 22.65 7.17 -2.38
CA TRP A 28 22.74 5.99 -3.25
C TRP A 28 21.42 5.59 -3.89
N VAL A 29 20.29 6.20 -3.51
CA VAL A 29 18.95 5.84 -4.01
C VAL A 29 18.60 6.63 -5.28
N VAL A 30 19.19 7.82 -5.43
CA VAL A 30 18.80 8.80 -6.44
C VAL A 30 19.86 8.88 -7.53
N LYS A 31 19.44 8.79 -8.79
CA LYS A 31 20.31 8.93 -9.97
C LYS A 31 20.57 10.39 -10.34
N GLN A 32 19.65 11.28 -9.97
CA GLN A 32 19.67 12.71 -10.32
C GLN A 32 19.40 13.58 -9.09
N LYS A 33 19.70 14.89 -9.16
CA LYS A 33 19.33 15.80 -8.05
C LYS A 33 17.82 16.00 -8.03
N VAL A 34 17.21 15.68 -6.89
CA VAL A 34 15.77 15.86 -6.63
C VAL A 34 15.63 16.82 -5.46
N SER A 35 14.68 17.76 -5.55
CA SER A 35 14.43 18.68 -4.44
C SER A 35 13.84 17.93 -3.24
N PHE A 36 14.00 18.47 -2.04
CA PHE A 36 13.37 17.88 -0.85
C PHE A 36 11.83 17.86 -0.96
N VAL A 37 11.25 18.91 -1.55
CA VAL A 37 9.79 19.03 -1.74
C VAL A 37 9.27 17.95 -2.67
N ASP A 38 9.98 17.64 -3.75
CA ASP A 38 9.62 16.56 -4.68
C ASP A 38 9.66 15.19 -3.99
N ARG A 39 10.69 14.92 -3.17
CA ARG A 39 10.76 13.66 -2.40
C ARG A 39 9.59 13.54 -1.45
N LEU A 40 9.28 14.62 -0.71
CA LEU A 40 8.14 14.65 0.20
C LEU A 40 6.84 14.38 -0.55
N PHE A 41 6.63 15.04 -1.69
CA PHE A 41 5.44 14.85 -2.52
C PHE A 41 5.28 13.41 -3.00
N ILE A 42 6.35 12.82 -3.54
CA ILE A 42 6.35 11.43 -4.04
C ILE A 42 6.05 10.44 -2.91
N VAL A 43 6.65 10.65 -1.73
CA VAL A 43 6.40 9.80 -0.55
C VAL A 43 4.97 9.90 -0.09
N THR A 44 4.43 11.12 0.06
CA THR A 44 3.04 11.32 0.45
C THR A 44 2.09 10.71 -0.57
N SER A 45 2.36 10.91 -1.86
CA SER A 45 1.59 10.34 -2.95
C SER A 45 1.59 8.80 -2.93
N ALA A 46 2.74 8.18 -2.64
CA ALA A 46 2.88 6.73 -2.53
C ALA A 46 2.12 6.18 -1.32
N VAL A 47 2.28 6.79 -0.14
CA VAL A 47 1.60 6.39 1.10
C VAL A 47 0.08 6.58 1.00
N CYS A 48 -0.37 7.64 0.35
CA CYS A 48 -1.79 7.90 0.10
C CYS A 48 -2.32 7.18 -1.15
N VAL A 49 -1.46 6.46 -1.88
CA VAL A 49 -1.85 5.62 -3.02
C VAL A 49 -2.52 6.46 -4.13
N THR A 50 -2.02 7.68 -4.36
CA THR A 50 -2.63 8.64 -5.31
C THR A 50 -2.03 8.63 -6.71
N GLY A 51 -0.76 8.28 -6.85
CA GLY A 51 -0.12 8.11 -8.16
C GLY A 51 0.41 9.37 -8.81
N LEU A 52 0.37 10.49 -8.11
CA LEU A 52 0.94 11.74 -8.60
C LEU A 52 2.45 11.78 -8.37
N THR A 53 3.20 12.16 -9.39
CA THR A 53 4.65 12.31 -9.34
C THR A 53 5.05 13.66 -9.91
N THR A 54 6.01 14.35 -9.29
CA THR A 54 6.57 15.61 -9.82
C THR A 54 7.78 15.38 -10.73
N VAL A 55 8.31 14.16 -10.74
CA VAL A 55 9.44 13.71 -11.56
C VAL A 55 9.17 12.29 -12.06
N ASP A 56 9.85 11.86 -13.13
CA ASP A 56 9.77 10.49 -13.61
C ASP A 56 10.56 9.55 -12.68
N ILE A 57 9.85 8.58 -12.09
CA ILE A 57 10.41 7.63 -11.11
C ILE A 57 11.50 6.75 -11.72
N SER A 58 11.31 6.34 -12.98
CA SER A 58 12.17 5.35 -13.64
C SER A 58 13.57 5.92 -13.91
N SER A 59 13.63 7.18 -14.35
CA SER A 59 14.85 7.93 -14.60
C SER A 59 15.46 8.54 -13.34
N THR A 60 14.65 8.89 -12.34
CA THR A 60 15.11 9.56 -11.12
C THR A 60 15.65 8.60 -10.07
N PHE A 61 14.97 7.48 -9.83
CA PHE A 61 15.31 6.53 -8.77
C PHE A 61 15.92 5.26 -9.35
N ASN A 62 16.85 4.67 -8.62
CA ASN A 62 17.33 3.33 -8.92
C ASN A 62 16.39 2.25 -8.36
N PHE A 63 16.78 1.00 -8.53
CA PHE A 63 16.03 -0.15 -8.03
C PHE A 63 15.64 0.00 -6.54
N PHE A 64 16.57 0.45 -5.69
CA PHE A 64 16.28 0.63 -4.26
C PHE A 64 15.25 1.72 -4.00
N GLY A 65 15.26 2.81 -4.77
CA GLY A 65 14.26 3.87 -4.63
C GLY A 65 12.87 3.43 -5.08
N GLN A 66 12.82 2.69 -6.18
CA GLN A 66 11.59 2.06 -6.66
C GLN A 66 11.05 1.04 -5.63
N LEU A 67 11.95 0.30 -4.97
CA LEU A 67 11.61 -0.63 -3.89
C LEU A 67 11.12 0.10 -2.63
N ILE A 68 11.68 1.26 -2.29
CA ILE A 68 11.12 2.07 -1.19
C ILE A 68 9.70 2.53 -1.54
N ILE A 69 9.49 3.01 -2.76
CA ILE A 69 8.17 3.48 -3.23
C ILE A 69 7.14 2.35 -3.19
N ILE A 70 7.45 1.16 -3.69
CA ILE A 70 6.51 0.03 -3.70
C ILE A 70 6.14 -0.41 -2.26
N LEU A 71 7.11 -0.40 -1.33
CA LEU A 71 6.85 -0.71 0.08
C LEU A 71 5.98 0.34 0.77
N LEU A 72 6.15 1.62 0.41
CA LEU A 72 5.29 2.70 0.90
C LEU A 72 3.85 2.56 0.38
N ILE A 73 3.68 2.23 -0.91
CA ILE A 73 2.37 1.93 -1.50
C ILE A 73 1.70 0.78 -0.76
N GLN A 74 2.42 -0.32 -0.56
CA GLN A 74 1.87 -1.51 0.08
C GLN A 74 1.51 -1.25 1.55
N SER A 75 2.38 -0.54 2.29
CA SER A 75 2.12 -0.18 3.69
C SER A 75 0.95 0.80 3.83
N GLY A 76 0.88 1.81 2.96
CA GLY A 76 -0.21 2.80 2.96
C GLY A 76 -1.55 2.20 2.55
N GLY A 77 -1.55 1.40 1.48
CA GLY A 77 -2.72 0.72 0.96
C GLY A 77 -3.30 -0.29 1.95
N LEU A 78 -2.47 -1.15 2.55
CA LEU A 78 -2.92 -2.07 3.61
C LEU A 78 -3.44 -1.29 4.82
N GLY A 79 -2.75 -0.21 5.21
CA GLY A 79 -3.19 0.68 6.29
C GLY A 79 -4.61 1.20 6.07
N TYR A 80 -4.89 1.76 4.89
CA TYR A 80 -6.23 2.25 4.54
C TYR A 80 -7.29 1.13 4.52
N MET A 81 -6.98 -0.03 3.93
CA MET A 81 -7.92 -1.17 3.86
C MET A 81 -8.30 -1.70 5.26
N LEU A 82 -7.36 -1.73 6.18
CA LEU A 82 -7.61 -2.11 7.58
C LEU A 82 -8.51 -1.10 8.29
N LEU A 83 -8.27 0.20 8.07
CA LEU A 83 -9.12 1.25 8.61
C LEU A 83 -10.54 1.19 8.06
N ALA A 84 -10.68 1.03 6.75
CA ALA A 84 -11.99 0.86 6.11
C ALA A 84 -12.72 -0.37 6.69
N SER A 85 -12.03 -1.49 6.87
CA SER A 85 -12.60 -2.71 7.45
C SER A 85 -13.09 -2.50 8.89
N ILE A 86 -12.30 -1.84 9.73
CA ILE A 86 -12.68 -1.51 11.12
C ILE A 86 -13.91 -0.60 11.13
N VAL A 87 -13.94 0.43 10.27
CA VAL A 87 -15.07 1.34 10.12
C VAL A 87 -16.33 0.55 9.71
N ILE A 88 -16.24 -0.29 8.67
CA ILE A 88 -17.35 -1.13 8.22
C ILE A 88 -17.84 -2.06 9.32
N ILE A 89 -16.95 -2.67 10.12
CA ILE A 89 -17.35 -3.52 11.24
C ILE A 89 -18.07 -2.70 12.33
N LEU A 90 -17.57 -1.51 12.65
CA LEU A 90 -18.17 -0.64 13.66
C LEU A 90 -19.57 -0.15 13.23
N PHE A 91 -19.73 0.28 11.98
CA PHE A 91 -21.02 0.75 11.46
C PHE A 91 -21.96 -0.40 11.08
N GLY A 92 -21.46 -1.52 10.56
CA GLY A 92 -22.23 -2.72 10.23
C GLY A 92 -22.77 -3.42 11.49
N ARG A 93 -22.06 -3.35 12.62
CA ARG A 93 -22.58 -3.80 13.92
C ARG A 93 -23.78 -3.00 14.41
N ILE A 94 -23.96 -1.74 14.00
CA ILE A 94 -25.16 -0.95 14.37
C ILE A 94 -26.41 -1.53 13.66
N SER A 95 -26.26 -2.01 12.42
CA SER A 95 -27.32 -2.70 11.66
C SER A 95 -27.64 -4.09 12.22
N ILE A 96 -26.63 -4.85 12.68
CA ILE A 96 -26.83 -6.20 13.25
C ILE A 96 -27.30 -6.13 14.72
N ALA A 97 -26.92 -5.10 15.48
CA ALA A 97 -27.41 -4.88 16.84
C ALA A 97 -28.93 -4.63 16.90
N GLN A 98 -29.52 -4.13 15.81
CA GLN A 98 -30.98 -4.06 15.66
C GLN A 98 -31.62 -5.43 15.36
N LYS A 99 -30.84 -6.41 14.89
CA LYS A 99 -31.28 -7.82 14.73
C LYS A 99 -31.06 -8.69 15.97
N SER A 100 -30.30 -8.23 16.97
CA SER A 100 -30.00 -8.98 18.20
C SER A 100 -30.85 -8.55 19.42
N ILE A 101 -32.10 -8.15 19.21
CA ILE A 101 -33.09 -8.16 20.30
C ILE A 101 -33.58 -9.60 20.56
N VAL A 102 -33.25 -10.55 19.67
CA VAL A 102 -33.51 -11.98 19.87
C VAL A 102 -32.18 -12.72 19.87
N GLY A 103 -31.76 -13.17 21.05
CA GLY A 103 -30.69 -14.16 21.19
C GLY A 103 -29.36 -13.61 21.66
N GLU A 104 -29.08 -13.89 22.93
CA GLU A 104 -27.74 -14.05 23.48
C GLU A 104 -26.90 -12.79 23.77
N SER A 105 -27.01 -12.38 25.03
CA SER A 105 -25.97 -11.73 25.83
C SER A 105 -24.66 -12.54 25.82
N LEU A 106 -23.95 -12.56 24.70
CA LEU A 106 -22.61 -13.14 24.65
C LEU A 106 -21.62 -12.07 25.08
N SER A 107 -21.10 -12.26 26.29
CA SER A 107 -19.84 -11.69 26.76
C SER A 107 -18.70 -12.16 25.85
N ILE A 108 -18.64 -11.62 24.63
CA ILE A 108 -17.52 -11.83 23.71
C ILE A 108 -16.28 -11.28 24.42
N SER A 109 -15.49 -12.19 25.00
CA SER A 109 -14.25 -11.89 25.69
C SER A 109 -13.34 -11.04 24.80
N GLU A 110 -12.57 -10.12 25.37
CA GLU A 110 -11.67 -9.29 24.55
C GLU A 110 -10.69 -10.14 23.71
N LEU A 111 -10.32 -11.32 24.23
CA LEU A 111 -9.51 -12.32 23.53
C LEU A 111 -10.14 -12.84 22.23
N THR A 112 -11.46 -13.04 22.18
CA THR A 112 -12.15 -13.49 20.94
C THR A 112 -12.27 -12.37 19.92
N LYS A 113 -12.30 -11.09 20.33
CA LYS A 113 -12.25 -9.95 19.40
C LYS A 113 -10.87 -9.78 18.79
N ILE A 114 -9.81 -9.92 19.59
CA ILE A 114 -8.42 -9.82 19.13
C ILE A 114 -8.11 -10.92 18.10
N SER A 115 -8.49 -12.18 18.38
CA SER A 115 -8.24 -13.29 17.45
C SER A 115 -9.01 -13.17 16.12
N GLN A 116 -10.22 -12.60 16.14
CA GLN A 116 -10.98 -12.30 14.93
C GLN A 116 -10.31 -11.19 14.10
N MET A 117 -9.79 -10.15 14.74
CA MET A 117 -9.07 -9.06 14.06
C MET A 117 -7.75 -9.54 13.44
N THR A 118 -6.96 -10.35 14.16
CA THR A 118 -5.71 -10.90 13.61
C THR A 118 -5.98 -11.82 12.41
N ASN A 119 -6.99 -12.68 12.49
CA ASN A 119 -7.40 -13.52 11.36
C ASN A 119 -7.85 -12.69 10.14
N LEU A 120 -8.53 -11.56 10.36
CA LEU A 120 -8.93 -10.67 9.28
C LEU A 120 -7.72 -10.00 8.62
N ILE A 121 -6.75 -9.52 9.42
CA ILE A 121 -5.49 -8.96 8.92
C ILE A 121 -4.73 -9.98 8.07
N ILE A 122 -4.57 -11.20 8.57
CA ILE A 122 -3.87 -12.28 7.85
C ILE A 122 -4.57 -12.59 6.53
N LYS A 123 -5.90 -12.65 6.51
CA LYS A 123 -6.68 -12.87 5.29
C LYS A 123 -6.47 -11.75 4.26
N ILE A 124 -6.47 -10.49 4.69
CA ILE A 124 -6.24 -9.34 3.79
C ILE A 124 -4.83 -9.41 3.19
N ILE A 125 -3.81 -9.69 4.00
CA ILE A 125 -2.43 -9.82 3.52
C ILE A 125 -2.32 -10.98 2.53
N PHE A 126 -2.89 -12.14 2.87
CA PHE A 126 -2.86 -13.32 1.99
C PHE A 126 -3.56 -13.06 0.65
N MET A 127 -4.76 -12.44 0.68
CA MET A 127 -5.48 -12.07 -0.53
C MET A 127 -4.69 -11.06 -1.38
N THR A 128 -4.08 -10.06 -0.73
CA THR A 128 -3.24 -9.06 -1.40
C THR A 128 -2.10 -9.73 -2.17
N LEU A 129 -1.33 -10.59 -1.50
CA LEU A 129 -0.23 -11.33 -2.13
C LEU A 129 -0.71 -12.23 -3.28
N LEU A 130 -1.91 -12.82 -3.16
CA LEU A 130 -2.51 -13.64 -4.22
C LEU A 130 -2.79 -12.82 -5.48
N PHE A 131 -3.42 -11.65 -5.33
CA PHE A 131 -3.72 -10.76 -6.46
C PHE A 131 -2.45 -10.14 -7.04
N GLU A 132 -1.47 -9.79 -6.21
CA GLU A 132 -0.17 -9.30 -6.66
C GLU A 132 0.57 -10.38 -7.48
N LEU A 133 0.57 -11.63 -7.01
CA LEU A 133 1.15 -12.76 -7.73
C LEU A 133 0.44 -12.97 -9.08
N PHE A 134 -0.89 -12.93 -9.08
CA PHE A 134 -1.68 -13.06 -10.30
C PHE A 134 -1.33 -11.97 -11.32
N GLY A 135 -1.25 -10.70 -10.88
CA GLY A 135 -0.83 -9.61 -11.73
C GLY A 135 0.59 -9.76 -12.26
N ILE A 136 1.53 -10.28 -11.46
CA ILE A 136 2.90 -10.57 -11.92
C ILE A 136 2.89 -11.62 -13.02
N VAL A 137 2.16 -12.73 -12.83
CA VAL A 137 2.08 -13.82 -13.82
C VAL A 137 1.49 -13.34 -15.14
N VAL A 138 0.52 -12.43 -15.10
CA VAL A 138 -0.11 -11.87 -16.30
C VAL A 138 0.79 -10.84 -16.99
N LEU A 139 1.51 -10.00 -16.23
CA LEU A 139 2.33 -8.91 -16.78
C LEU A 139 3.70 -9.36 -17.27
N LEU A 140 4.28 -10.41 -16.68
CA LEU A 140 5.64 -10.87 -16.98
C LEU A 140 5.83 -11.28 -18.45
N PRO A 141 4.93 -12.08 -19.06
CA PRO A 141 5.04 -12.41 -20.48
C PRO A 141 5.00 -11.17 -21.38
N LYS A 142 4.19 -10.16 -21.03
CA LYS A 142 4.08 -8.91 -21.80
C LYS A 142 5.41 -8.16 -21.79
N PHE A 143 6.01 -7.94 -20.62
CA PHE A 143 7.26 -7.17 -20.54
C PHE A 143 8.46 -7.95 -21.11
N PHE A 144 8.46 -9.27 -20.99
CA PHE A 144 9.53 -10.10 -21.53
C PHE A 144 9.47 -10.21 -23.07
N LEU A 145 8.28 -10.46 -23.63
CA LEU A 145 8.13 -10.73 -25.06
C LEU A 145 7.90 -9.47 -25.91
N SER A 146 7.08 -8.53 -25.42
CA SER A 146 6.68 -7.35 -26.21
C SER A 146 7.69 -6.22 -26.10
N ASP A 147 8.15 -5.91 -24.88
CA ASP A 147 9.05 -4.77 -24.64
C ASP A 147 10.54 -5.15 -24.71
N LYS A 148 10.83 -6.41 -25.04
CA LYS A 148 12.20 -6.97 -25.20
C LYS A 148 13.13 -6.66 -24.02
N MET A 149 12.58 -6.63 -22.80
CA MET A 149 13.36 -6.37 -21.60
C MET A 149 14.07 -7.65 -21.11
N ASN A 150 15.19 -7.47 -20.41
CA ASN A 150 15.85 -8.59 -19.72
C ASN A 150 14.90 -9.26 -18.73
N PHE A 151 15.07 -10.56 -18.45
CA PHE A 151 14.18 -11.29 -17.54
C PHE A 151 14.06 -10.63 -16.15
N ILE A 152 15.20 -10.23 -15.56
CA ILE A 152 15.24 -9.57 -14.25
C ILE A 152 14.48 -8.24 -14.28
N GLN A 153 14.65 -7.45 -15.35
CA GLN A 153 13.96 -6.19 -15.51
C GLN A 153 12.46 -6.39 -15.72
N SER A 154 12.06 -7.36 -16.54
CA SER A 154 10.66 -7.73 -16.78
C SER A 154 9.98 -8.18 -15.49
N LEU A 155 10.65 -9.00 -14.68
CA LEU A 155 10.16 -9.44 -13.38
C LEU A 155 9.94 -8.25 -12.44
N TRP A 156 10.92 -7.34 -12.35
CA TRP A 156 10.81 -6.15 -11.50
C TRP A 156 9.66 -5.23 -11.94
N TYR A 157 9.55 -4.95 -13.25
CA TYR A 157 8.46 -4.15 -13.79
C TYR A 157 7.09 -4.79 -13.55
N SER A 158 7.00 -6.12 -13.64
CA SER A 158 5.76 -6.87 -13.35
C SER A 158 5.37 -6.75 -11.88
N ILE A 159 6.33 -6.90 -10.96
CA ILE A 159 6.11 -6.73 -9.51
C ILE A 159 5.62 -5.32 -9.23
N PHE A 160 6.35 -4.31 -9.71
CA PHE A 160 6.01 -2.91 -9.47
C PHE A 160 4.61 -2.54 -9.95
N HIS A 161 4.28 -2.89 -11.19
CA HIS A 161 2.99 -2.55 -11.75
C HIS A 161 1.85 -3.40 -11.17
N SER A 162 2.11 -4.64 -10.75
CA SER A 162 1.10 -5.47 -10.10
C SER A 162 0.68 -4.89 -8.75
N VAL A 163 1.65 -4.52 -7.89
CA VAL A 163 1.36 -3.89 -6.59
C VAL A 163 0.69 -2.53 -6.79
N SER A 164 1.23 -1.71 -7.70
CA SER A 164 0.66 -0.40 -8.02
C SER A 164 -0.79 -0.53 -8.53
N ALA A 165 -1.07 -1.49 -9.40
CA ALA A 165 -2.43 -1.73 -9.91
C ALA A 165 -3.37 -2.24 -8.82
N PHE A 166 -2.94 -3.20 -7.98
CA PHE A 166 -3.79 -3.76 -6.93
C PHE A 166 -4.25 -2.70 -5.93
N PHE A 167 -3.34 -1.83 -5.51
CA PHE A 167 -3.68 -0.73 -4.61
C PHE A 167 -4.34 0.45 -5.32
N ASN A 168 -4.45 0.44 -6.65
CA ASN A 168 -4.84 1.60 -7.47
C ASN A 168 -3.92 2.82 -7.25
N ALA A 169 -2.63 2.55 -7.01
CA ALA A 169 -1.64 3.55 -6.69
C ALA A 169 -1.29 4.43 -7.89
N GLY A 170 -1.46 3.97 -9.14
CA GLY A 170 -1.20 4.79 -10.32
C GLY A 170 0.28 5.07 -10.63
N PHE A 171 1.22 4.62 -9.79
CA PHE A 171 2.67 4.71 -10.02
C PHE A 171 3.07 3.82 -11.20
N ARG A 172 3.88 4.35 -12.13
CA ARG A 172 4.37 3.63 -13.32
C ARG A 172 5.89 3.77 -13.44
N LEU A 173 6.54 2.77 -14.04
CA LEU A 173 7.97 2.81 -14.38
C LEU A 173 8.23 3.06 -15.88
N PHE A 174 7.17 3.34 -16.65
CA PHE A 174 7.27 3.77 -18.04
C PHE A 174 7.29 5.29 -18.07
N ALA A 175 8.11 5.86 -18.97
CA ALA A 175 8.15 7.30 -19.19
C ALA A 175 6.89 7.83 -19.91
N ASP A 176 6.13 6.96 -20.56
CA ASP A 176 5.00 7.36 -21.39
C ASP A 176 3.69 7.47 -20.59
N ASN A 177 3.10 8.66 -20.65
CA ASN A 177 1.82 9.03 -20.03
C ASN A 177 0.57 8.47 -20.77
N LEU A 178 0.70 7.34 -21.47
CA LEU A 178 -0.41 6.67 -22.17
C LEU A 178 -0.47 5.19 -21.79
#